data_AF-A0A6L8KZ15-F1
#
_entry.id   AF-A0A6L8KZ15-F1
#
_cell.length_a   1.000
_cell.length_b   1.000
_cell.length_c   1.000
_cell.angle_alpha   90.00
_cell.angle_beta   90.00
_cell.angle_gamma   90.00
#
_symmetry.space_group_name_H-M   'P 1'
#
loop_
_entity.id
_entity.type
_entity.pdbx_description
1 polymer ?
#
loop_
_entity_poly.entity_id
_entity_poly.type
_entity_poly.pdbx_seq_one_letter_code
_entity_poly.pdbx_strand_id
1 'polypeptide(L)'
;MQVRIRGRQVHLMVSHYHRYDPNTQTGGRNTVETKHKFPASALEIPANIAEQLTDEETEKVMQVAIRPARERERQRLERVQAEQVVAAMHGIDPNWRIKGATEFLTDVRSVYDEKGPELDMPALANIVVQCAEIAVRASSISRMPAETSALFLMSLATSISRIATQVGSDAFPAADKGNVKESPMYKVWMEVGEARAALQTSLQKKAFVQKREKKD
;
A
#
# COMPACT_ATOMS: atom_id res chain seq x y z
N MET A 1 14.50 -19.71 -46.02
CA MET A 1 14.55 -18.43 -45.26
C MET A 1 15.17 -18.55 -43.85
N GLN A 2 15.79 -17.47 -43.34
CA GLN A 2 16.24 -17.29 -41.95
C GLN A 2 15.27 -16.37 -41.17
N VAL A 3 14.96 -16.72 -39.92
CA VAL A 3 14.10 -15.91 -39.03
C VAL A 3 14.97 -15.36 -37.91
N ARG A 4 15.00 -14.04 -37.73
CA ARG A 4 15.77 -13.39 -36.64
C ARG A 4 14.92 -12.40 -35.88
N ILE A 5 14.96 -12.45 -34.56
CA ILE A 5 14.32 -11.47 -33.69
C ILE A 5 15.36 -10.44 -33.29
N ARG A 6 15.08 -9.16 -33.54
CA ARG A 6 15.94 -8.03 -33.16
C ARG A 6 15.11 -7.00 -32.39
N GLY A 7 15.28 -6.94 -31.08
CA GLY A 7 14.48 -6.10 -30.22
C GLY A 7 12.99 -6.40 -30.35
N ARG A 8 12.20 -5.42 -30.81
CA ARG A 8 10.74 -5.52 -30.96
C ARG A 8 10.27 -6.05 -32.32
N GLN A 9 11.17 -6.47 -33.20
CA GLN A 9 10.85 -6.86 -34.57
C GLN A 9 11.38 -8.24 -34.92
N VAL A 10 10.60 -9.00 -35.67
CA VAL A 10 10.99 -10.24 -36.34
C VAL A 10 11.36 -9.89 -37.77
N HIS A 11 12.50 -10.40 -38.23
CA HIS A 11 13.04 -10.20 -39.56
C HIS A 11 13.08 -11.54 -40.29
N LEU A 12 12.43 -11.60 -41.44
CA LEU A 12 12.46 -12.72 -42.37
C LEU A 12 13.50 -12.42 -43.44
N MET A 13 14.59 -13.19 -43.46
CA MET A 13 15.76 -12.93 -44.30
C MET A 13 16.01 -14.06 -45.29
N VAL A 14 16.36 -13.72 -46.52
CA VAL A 14 16.73 -14.66 -47.58
C VAL A 14 18.20 -14.43 -47.95
N SER A 15 18.95 -15.52 -48.10
CA SER A 15 20.35 -15.46 -48.52
C SER A 15 20.41 -15.73 -50.02
N HIS A 16 21.04 -14.83 -50.77
CA HIS A 16 21.31 -15.01 -52.19
C HIS A 16 22.81 -15.17 -52.41
N TYR A 17 23.20 -16.24 -53.10
CA TYR A 17 24.58 -16.42 -53.54
C TYR A 17 24.77 -15.72 -54.87
N HIS A 18 25.63 -14.72 -54.90
CA HIS A 18 26.05 -14.11 -56.16
C HIS A 18 27.24 -14.90 -56.69
N ARG A 19 27.03 -15.65 -57.78
CA ARG A 19 28.10 -16.38 -58.46
C ARG A 19 29.20 -15.41 -58.88
N TYR A 20 30.44 -15.84 -58.72
CA TYR A 20 31.60 -15.06 -59.15
C TYR A 20 31.56 -14.83 -60.66
N ASP A 21 31.67 -13.57 -61.07
CA ASP A 21 31.77 -13.17 -62.47
C ASP A 21 33.22 -12.79 -62.79
N PRO A 22 33.91 -13.57 -63.64
CA PRO A 22 35.30 -13.32 -63.99
C PRO A 22 35.50 -12.04 -64.83
N ASN A 23 34.46 -11.51 -65.49
CA ASN A 23 34.58 -10.29 -66.31
C ASN A 23 34.53 -9.01 -65.48
N THR A 24 33.73 -9.00 -64.41
CA THR A 24 33.63 -7.84 -63.50
C THR A 24 34.51 -8.01 -62.26
N GLN A 25 35.12 -9.19 -62.06
CA GLN A 25 35.85 -9.59 -60.83
C GLN A 25 35.00 -9.44 -59.55
N THR A 26 33.67 -9.43 -59.67
CA THR A 26 32.76 -9.29 -58.54
C THR A 26 31.95 -10.57 -58.32
N GLY A 27 31.45 -10.78 -57.10
CA GLY A 27 30.68 -11.96 -56.72
C GLY A 27 31.47 -12.94 -55.85
N GLY A 28 31.04 -14.20 -55.81
CA GLY A 28 31.60 -15.22 -54.92
C GLY A 28 31.17 -15.09 -53.46
N ARG A 29 30.14 -14.29 -53.17
CA ARG A 29 29.68 -13.99 -51.80
C ARG A 29 28.18 -14.17 -51.63
N ASN A 30 27.77 -14.51 -50.42
CA ASN A 30 26.37 -14.50 -50.01
C ASN A 30 25.98 -13.09 -49.56
N THR A 31 24.85 -12.60 -50.05
CA THR A 31 24.16 -11.41 -49.54
C THR A 31 22.91 -11.86 -48.78
N VAL A 32 22.53 -11.14 -47.73
CA VAL A 32 21.33 -11.43 -46.94
C VAL A 32 20.40 -10.24 -47.06
N GLU A 33 19.22 -10.48 -47.63
CA GLU A 33 18.18 -9.47 -47.81
C GLU A 33 17.02 -9.72 -46.83
N THR A 34 16.43 -8.65 -46.28
CA THR A 34 15.24 -8.79 -45.43
C THR A 34 13.98 -8.67 -46.28
N LYS A 35 13.27 -9.79 -46.46
CA LYS A 35 12.04 -9.87 -47.25
C LYS A 35 10.84 -9.26 -46.52
N HIS A 36 10.68 -9.58 -45.23
CA HIS A 36 9.58 -9.07 -44.42
C HIS A 36 10.00 -8.76 -42.99
N LYS A 37 9.23 -7.88 -42.33
CA LYS A 37 9.39 -7.53 -40.92
C LYS A 37 8.02 -7.43 -40.27
N PHE A 38 7.90 -7.91 -39.03
CA PHE A 38 6.68 -7.76 -38.24
C PHE A 38 6.97 -7.72 -36.73
N PRO A 39 6.04 -7.23 -35.89
CA PRO A 39 6.27 -7.11 -34.46
C PRO A 39 6.59 -8.44 -33.77
N ALA A 40 7.57 -8.45 -32.87
CA ALA A 40 7.93 -9.62 -32.06
C ALA A 40 6.91 -9.98 -30.97
N SER A 41 5.91 -9.11 -30.78
CA SER A 41 4.72 -9.36 -29.95
C SER A 41 3.53 -9.90 -30.74
N ALA A 42 3.66 -10.09 -32.06
CA ALA A 42 2.58 -10.64 -32.87
C ALA A 42 2.28 -12.08 -32.44
N LEU A 43 1.01 -12.36 -32.17
CA LEU A 43 0.53 -13.69 -31.77
C LEU A 43 0.18 -14.58 -32.96
N GLU A 44 0.20 -14.01 -34.17
CA GLU A 44 -0.07 -14.68 -35.44
C GLU A 44 0.85 -14.10 -36.52
N ILE A 45 1.13 -14.90 -37.55
CA ILE A 45 1.85 -14.40 -38.73
C ILE A 45 0.90 -13.45 -39.46
N PRO A 46 1.29 -12.20 -39.75
CA PRO A 46 0.45 -11.28 -40.52
C PRO A 46 0.02 -11.90 -41.85
N ALA A 47 -1.27 -11.80 -42.20
CA ALA A 47 -1.86 -12.48 -43.36
C ALA A 47 -1.11 -12.17 -44.68
N ASN A 48 -0.74 -10.90 -44.88
CA ASN A 48 0.03 -10.44 -46.02
C ASN A 48 1.44 -11.07 -46.13
N ILE A 49 2.00 -11.56 -45.03
CA ILE A 49 3.26 -12.31 -45.01
C ILE A 49 2.97 -13.80 -45.19
N ALA A 50 1.95 -14.34 -44.54
CA ALA A 50 1.59 -15.75 -44.59
C ALA A 50 1.33 -16.24 -46.03
N GLU A 51 0.68 -15.43 -46.87
CA GLU A 51 0.43 -15.76 -48.28
C GLU A 51 1.70 -15.88 -49.14
N GLN A 52 2.83 -15.35 -48.67
CA GLN A 52 4.10 -15.29 -49.41
C GLN A 52 5.17 -16.27 -48.90
N LEU A 53 4.81 -17.09 -47.92
CA LEU A 53 5.65 -18.12 -47.32
C LEU A 53 5.23 -19.50 -47.82
N THR A 54 6.20 -20.39 -47.98
CA THR A 54 5.91 -21.82 -48.15
C THR A 54 5.50 -22.45 -46.81
N ASP A 55 4.93 -23.64 -46.83
CA ASP A 55 4.52 -24.35 -45.60
C ASP A 55 5.70 -24.58 -44.64
N GLU A 56 6.88 -24.95 -45.17
CA GLU A 56 8.11 -25.11 -44.38
C GLU A 56 8.60 -23.80 -43.76
N GLU A 57 8.49 -22.71 -44.51
CA GLU A 57 8.86 -21.37 -44.04
C GLU A 57 7.89 -20.86 -42.98
N THR A 58 6.60 -21.15 -43.15
CA THR A 58 5.53 -20.86 -42.19
C THR A 58 5.78 -21.60 -40.88
N GLU A 59 6.04 -22.91 -40.92
CA GLU A 59 6.32 -23.69 -39.71
C GLU A 59 7.57 -23.16 -38.98
N LYS A 60 8.60 -22.76 -39.72
CA LYS A 60 9.81 -22.16 -39.13
C LYS A 60 9.53 -20.83 -38.43
N VAL A 61 8.70 -19.96 -39.03
CA VAL A 61 8.28 -18.69 -38.40
C VAL A 61 7.41 -18.96 -37.17
N MET A 62 6.53 -19.96 -37.24
CA MET A 62 5.69 -20.38 -36.12
C MET A 62 6.53 -20.84 -34.93
N GLN A 63 7.54 -21.67 -35.16
CA GLN A 63 8.40 -22.20 -34.10
C GLN A 63 9.30 -21.13 -33.46
N VAL A 64 9.91 -20.24 -34.27
CA VAL A 64 10.92 -19.30 -33.79
C VAL A 64 10.31 -18.02 -33.22
N ALA A 65 9.20 -17.52 -33.78
CA ALA A 65 8.66 -16.22 -33.43
C ALA A 65 7.29 -16.31 -32.74
N ILE A 66 6.34 -17.03 -33.34
CA ILE A 66 4.92 -16.95 -32.92
C ILE A 66 4.63 -17.77 -31.67
N ARG A 67 5.00 -19.06 -31.63
CA ARG A 67 4.76 -19.91 -30.44
C ARG A 67 5.42 -19.32 -29.18
N PRO A 68 6.68 -18.84 -29.23
CA PRO A 68 7.29 -18.17 -28.08
C PRO A 68 6.62 -16.85 -27.68
N ALA A 69 6.05 -16.09 -28.64
CA ALA A 69 5.30 -14.88 -28.33
C ALA A 69 3.97 -15.20 -27.64
N ARG A 70 3.26 -16.24 -28.08
CA ARG A 70 2.04 -16.74 -27.43
C ARG A 70 2.29 -17.20 -26.00
N GLU A 71 3.36 -17.95 -25.78
CA GLU A 71 3.75 -18.41 -24.45
C GLU A 71 4.03 -17.24 -23.50
N ARG A 72 4.77 -16.23 -23.97
CA ARG A 72 5.06 -15.02 -23.18
C ARG A 72 3.79 -14.23 -22.84
N GLU A 73 2.86 -14.09 -23.78
CA GLU A 73 1.61 -13.39 -23.50
C GLU A 73 0.72 -14.16 -22.52
N ARG A 74 0.67 -15.49 -22.64
CA ARG A 74 -0.06 -16.33 -21.67
C ARG A 74 0.50 -16.16 -20.24
N GLN A 75 1.82 -16.26 -20.08
CA GLN A 75 2.48 -16.05 -18.79
C GLN A 75 2.25 -14.63 -18.23
N ARG A 76 2.21 -13.62 -19.10
CA ARG A 76 1.89 -12.24 -18.70
C ARG A 76 0.46 -12.15 -18.15
N LEU A 77 -0.51 -12.72 -18.85
CA LEU A 77 -1.91 -12.73 -18.43
C LEU A 77 -2.11 -13.50 -17.12
N GLU A 78 -1.46 -14.65 -16.96
CA GLU A 78 -1.49 -15.45 -15.73
C GLU A 78 -0.96 -14.65 -14.52
N ARG A 79 0.13 -13.90 -14.69
CA ARG A 79 0.68 -13.03 -13.62
C ARG A 79 -0.28 -11.90 -13.25
N VAL A 80 -0.84 -11.21 -14.24
CA VAL A 80 -1.79 -10.12 -14.00
C VAL A 80 -3.03 -10.63 -13.25
N GLN A 81 -3.54 -11.81 -13.62
CA GLN A 81 -4.66 -12.43 -12.91
C GLN A 81 -4.28 -12.83 -11.47
N ALA A 82 -3.09 -13.41 -11.27
CA ALA A 82 -2.61 -13.76 -9.92
C ALA A 82 -2.47 -12.52 -9.02
N GLU A 83 -1.90 -11.43 -9.55
CA GLU A 83 -1.79 -10.14 -8.83
C GLU A 83 -3.16 -9.56 -8.48
N GLN A 84 -4.13 -9.63 -9.40
CA GLN A 84 -5.49 -9.20 -9.15
C GLN A 84 -6.20 -10.03 -8.07
N VAL A 85 -6.00 -11.36 -8.07
CA VAL A 85 -6.56 -12.25 -7.04
C VAL A 85 -5.96 -11.94 -5.67
N VAL A 86 -4.63 -11.75 -5.59
CA VAL A 86 -3.96 -11.37 -4.34
C VAL A 86 -4.44 -10.02 -3.82
N ALA A 87 -4.55 -9.01 -4.71
CA ALA A 87 -5.09 -7.71 -4.35
C ALA A 87 -6.56 -7.78 -3.89
N ALA A 88 -7.39 -8.61 -4.54
CA ALA A 88 -8.77 -8.83 -4.14
C ALA A 88 -8.86 -9.53 -2.77
N MET A 89 -7.99 -10.49 -2.47
CA MET A 89 -7.93 -11.16 -1.16
C MET A 89 -7.49 -10.20 -0.05
N HIS A 90 -6.50 -9.35 -0.31
CA HIS A 90 -6.06 -8.29 0.60
C HIS A 90 -7.17 -7.25 0.86
N GLY A 91 -8.00 -6.99 -0.15
CA GLY A 91 -9.18 -6.14 -0.01
C GLY A 91 -10.23 -6.68 0.98
N ILE A 92 -10.24 -7.98 1.29
CA ILE A 92 -11.29 -8.61 2.09
C ILE A 92 -10.76 -9.08 3.46
N ASP A 93 -9.48 -9.43 3.58
CA ASP A 93 -8.88 -9.91 4.82
C ASP A 93 -8.70 -8.79 5.87
N PRO A 94 -9.45 -8.82 6.99
CA PRO A 94 -9.33 -7.81 8.04
C PRO A 94 -7.97 -7.81 8.73
N ASN A 95 -7.31 -8.96 8.87
CA ASN A 95 -6.01 -9.05 9.53
C ASN A 95 -4.90 -8.42 8.69
N TRP A 96 -4.97 -8.61 7.37
CA TRP A 96 -4.08 -7.94 6.43
C TRP A 96 -4.24 -6.41 6.50
N ARG A 97 -5.49 -5.92 6.56
CA ARG A 97 -5.76 -4.48 6.70
C ARG A 97 -5.22 -3.91 8.01
N ILE A 98 -5.35 -4.64 9.12
CA ILE A 98 -4.77 -4.23 10.42
C ILE A 98 -3.24 -4.17 10.34
N LYS A 99 -2.61 -5.18 9.71
CA LYS A 99 -1.16 -5.20 9.52
C LYS A 99 -0.70 -4.00 8.68
N GLY A 100 -1.33 -3.75 7.53
CA GLY A 100 -1.01 -2.61 6.66
C GLY A 100 -1.22 -1.26 7.35
N ALA A 101 -2.29 -1.11 8.13
CA ALA A 101 -2.50 0.09 8.94
C ALA A 101 -1.41 0.27 10.01
N THR A 102 -0.95 -0.81 10.63
CA THR A 102 0.12 -0.77 11.64
C THR A 102 1.46 -0.36 11.03
N GLU A 103 1.79 -0.92 9.86
CA GLU A 103 2.98 -0.53 9.10
C GLU A 103 2.92 0.95 8.70
N PHE A 104 1.79 1.39 8.15
CA PHE A 104 1.58 2.80 7.78
C PHE A 104 1.72 3.76 8.97
N LEU A 105 1.12 3.43 10.13
CA LEU A 105 1.26 4.26 11.34
C LEU A 105 2.69 4.30 11.87
N THR A 106 3.46 3.24 11.66
CA THR A 106 4.90 3.20 12.01
C THR A 106 5.70 4.13 11.10
N ASP A 107 5.40 4.14 9.81
CA ASP A 107 6.02 5.06 8.85
C ASP A 107 5.69 6.52 9.19
N VAL A 108 4.42 6.82 9.50
CA VAL A 108 3.99 8.16 9.93
C VAL A 108 4.75 8.60 11.18
N ARG A 109 4.98 7.70 12.14
CA ARG A 109 5.79 8.00 13.33
C ARG A 109 7.23 8.37 12.95
N SER A 110 7.86 7.61 12.06
CA SER A 110 9.22 7.91 11.59
C SER A 110 9.28 9.30 10.93
N VAL A 111 8.29 9.64 10.11
CA VAL A 111 8.22 10.95 9.44
C VAL A 111 7.97 12.08 10.45
N TYR A 112 7.14 11.87 11.46
CA TYR A 112 6.92 12.84 12.53
C TYR A 112 8.20 13.11 13.33
N ASP A 113 8.97 12.07 13.65
CA ASP A 113 10.23 12.21 14.38
C ASP A 113 11.27 13.01 13.58
N GLU A 114 11.21 12.98 12.24
CA GLU A 114 12.12 13.72 11.35
C GLU A 114 11.65 15.15 11.00
N LYS A 115 10.34 15.35 10.75
CA LYS A 115 9.79 16.59 10.17
C LYS A 115 8.83 17.36 11.07
N GLY A 116 8.41 16.76 12.19
CA GLY A 116 7.55 17.32 13.23
C GLY A 116 6.55 18.40 12.76
N PRO A 117 6.82 19.69 13.04
CA PRO A 117 5.86 20.79 12.94
C PRO A 117 5.34 21.12 11.53
N GLU A 118 5.91 20.57 10.46
CA GLU A 118 5.40 20.76 9.09
C GLU A 118 4.20 19.85 8.74
N LEU A 119 3.83 18.93 9.63
CA LEU A 119 2.73 18.00 9.41
C LEU A 119 1.36 18.61 9.74
N ASP A 120 0.33 18.12 9.05
CA ASP A 120 -1.07 18.44 9.34
C ASP A 120 -1.49 17.79 10.68
N MET A 121 -1.27 18.54 11.76
CA MET A 121 -1.59 18.11 13.12
C MET A 121 -3.09 17.81 13.34
N PRO A 122 -4.04 18.58 12.76
CA PRO A 122 -5.46 18.21 12.77
C PRO A 122 -5.74 16.83 12.16
N ALA A 123 -5.15 16.51 11.00
CA ALA A 123 -5.34 15.20 10.37
C ALA A 123 -4.77 14.06 11.23
N LEU A 124 -3.60 14.27 11.83
CA LEU A 124 -2.98 13.33 12.78
C LEU A 124 -3.86 13.10 14.02
N ALA A 125 -4.43 14.17 14.59
CA ALA A 125 -5.35 14.05 15.73
C ALA A 125 -6.60 13.24 15.37
N ASN A 126 -7.14 13.41 14.16
CA ASN A 126 -8.29 12.63 13.69
C ASN A 126 -8.00 11.13 13.58
N ILE A 127 -6.79 10.74 13.13
CA ILE A 127 -6.36 9.34 13.12
C ILE A 127 -6.38 8.75 14.53
N VAL A 128 -5.87 9.49 15.51
CA VAL A 128 -5.87 9.05 16.92
C VAL A 128 -7.29 8.84 17.45
N VAL A 129 -8.22 9.75 17.14
CA VAL A 129 -9.64 9.63 17.52
C VAL A 129 -10.24 8.35 16.92
N GLN A 130 -10.04 8.10 15.63
CA GLN A 130 -10.58 6.89 14.98
C GLN A 130 -9.99 5.60 15.57
N CYS A 131 -8.69 5.57 15.85
CA CYS A 131 -8.06 4.42 16.52
C CYS A 131 -8.65 4.19 17.92
N ALA A 132 -8.90 5.25 18.69
CA ALA A 132 -9.52 5.15 20.01
C ALA A 132 -10.96 4.61 19.92
N GLU A 133 -11.76 5.10 18.97
CA GLU A 133 -13.12 4.58 18.74
C GLU A 133 -13.13 3.09 18.38
N ILE A 134 -12.20 2.66 17.50
CA ILE A 134 -12.05 1.25 17.13
C ILE A 134 -11.68 0.41 18.37
N ALA A 135 -10.74 0.89 19.20
CA ALA A 135 -10.34 0.20 20.42
C ALA A 135 -11.50 0.07 21.42
N VAL A 136 -12.31 1.12 21.59
CA VAL A 136 -13.51 1.08 22.45
C VAL A 136 -14.51 0.05 21.92
N ARG A 137 -14.80 0.03 20.62
CA ARG A 137 -15.71 -0.96 20.02
C ARG A 137 -15.16 -2.38 20.14
N ALA A 138 -13.87 -2.60 19.90
CA ALA A 138 -13.23 -3.90 20.10
C ALA A 138 -13.33 -4.37 21.57
N SER A 139 -13.14 -3.45 22.53
CA SER A 139 -13.27 -3.74 23.96
C SER A 139 -14.69 -4.14 24.37
N SER A 140 -15.71 -3.59 23.70
CA SER A 140 -17.11 -3.91 23.97
C SER A 140 -17.53 -5.32 23.49
N ILE A 141 -16.76 -5.91 22.58
CA ILE A 141 -16.97 -7.27 22.05
C ILE A 141 -16.17 -8.31 22.85
N SER A 142 -15.17 -7.87 23.64
CA SER A 142 -14.30 -8.75 24.42
C SER A 142 -15.00 -9.37 25.64
N ARG A 143 -14.69 -10.65 25.92
CA ARG A 143 -15.12 -11.35 27.14
C ARG A 143 -14.39 -10.87 28.41
N MET A 144 -13.40 -9.96 28.30
CA MET A 144 -12.69 -9.38 29.45
C MET A 144 -12.74 -7.83 29.47
N PRO A 145 -13.92 -7.22 29.68
CA PRO A 145 -14.07 -5.76 29.76
C PRO A 145 -13.21 -5.11 30.86
N ALA A 146 -12.95 -5.84 31.96
CA ALA A 146 -12.22 -5.32 33.12
C ALA A 146 -10.74 -5.05 32.81
N GLU A 147 -10.03 -5.99 32.16
CA GLU A 147 -8.61 -5.83 31.81
C GLU A 147 -8.41 -4.71 30.79
N THR A 148 -9.31 -4.64 29.79
CA THR A 148 -9.26 -3.58 28.78
C THR A 148 -9.57 -2.21 29.39
N SER A 149 -10.55 -2.16 30.30
CA SER A 149 -10.84 -0.94 31.07
C SER A 149 -9.65 -0.51 31.93
N ALA A 150 -8.92 -1.45 32.54
CA ALA A 150 -7.72 -1.13 33.32
C ALA A 150 -6.62 -0.49 32.44
N LEU A 151 -6.40 -1.00 31.23
CA LEU A 151 -5.45 -0.41 30.28
C LEU A 151 -5.85 1.03 29.89
N PHE A 152 -7.13 1.29 29.63
CA PHE A 152 -7.61 2.64 29.35
C PHE A 152 -7.44 3.59 30.55
N LEU A 153 -7.69 3.09 31.77
CA LEU A 153 -7.46 3.88 32.99
C LEU A 153 -5.97 4.21 33.19
N MET A 154 -5.06 3.28 32.88
CA MET A 154 -3.61 3.54 32.91
C MET A 154 -3.19 4.59 31.87
N SER A 155 -3.74 4.51 30.66
CA SER A 155 -3.51 5.51 29.61
C SER A 155 -4.01 6.89 30.02
N LEU A 156 -5.21 6.97 30.61
CA LEU A 156 -5.77 8.20 31.17
C LEU A 156 -4.86 8.78 32.26
N ALA A 157 -4.42 7.96 33.21
CA ALA A 157 -3.52 8.39 34.29
C ALA A 157 -2.20 8.95 33.77
N THR A 158 -1.63 8.31 32.75
CA THR A 158 -0.38 8.76 32.10
C THR A 158 -0.57 10.09 31.37
N SER A 159 -1.69 10.23 30.66
CA SER A 159 -2.03 11.45 29.91
C SER A 159 -2.25 12.64 30.85
N ILE A 160 -3.01 12.45 31.94
CA ILE A 160 -3.21 13.48 32.97
C ILE A 160 -1.87 13.87 33.61
N SER A 161 -1.02 12.90 33.93
CA SER A 161 0.31 13.18 34.51
C SER A 161 1.17 14.02 33.57
N ARG A 162 1.19 13.70 32.27
CA ARG A 162 1.93 14.47 31.25
C ARG A 162 1.40 15.90 31.12
N ILE A 163 0.08 16.07 31.08
CA ILE A 163 -0.56 17.39 31.03
C ILE A 163 -0.19 18.19 32.29
N ALA A 164 -0.24 17.57 33.48
CA ALA A 164 0.13 18.23 34.72
C ALA A 164 1.59 18.72 34.70
N THR A 165 2.53 17.94 34.16
CA THR A 165 3.92 18.37 33.98
C THR A 165 4.05 19.55 33.02
N GLN A 166 3.28 19.56 31.93
CA GLN A 166 3.28 20.68 30.98
C GLN A 166 2.70 21.95 31.58
N VAL A 167 1.56 21.86 32.29
CA VAL A 167 0.92 22.99 32.98
C VAL A 167 1.81 23.54 34.09
N GLY A 168 2.54 22.67 34.79
CA GLY A 168 3.50 23.07 35.82
C GLY A 168 4.82 23.64 35.29
N SER A 169 5.01 23.67 33.96
CA SER A 169 6.21 24.24 33.35
C SER A 169 6.09 25.76 33.24
N ASP A 170 7.21 26.47 33.41
CA ASP A 170 7.27 27.94 33.28
C ASP A 170 6.90 28.46 31.87
N ALA A 171 6.84 27.55 30.88
CA ALA A 171 6.44 27.85 29.50
C ALA A 171 4.92 27.82 29.30
N PHE A 172 4.14 27.36 30.29
CA PHE A 172 2.69 27.34 30.17
C PHE A 172 2.11 28.74 30.44
N PRO A 173 1.33 29.32 29.50
CA PRO A 173 0.82 30.67 29.67
C PRO A 173 -0.17 30.74 30.84
N ALA A 174 -0.07 31.81 31.62
CA ALA A 174 -1.08 32.12 32.63
C ALA A 174 -2.44 32.35 31.96
N ALA A 175 -3.52 31.97 32.63
CA ALA A 175 -4.86 32.27 32.14
C ALA A 175 -5.04 33.80 32.02
N ASP A 176 -5.56 34.25 30.88
CA ASP A 176 -5.89 35.65 30.67
C ASP A 176 -6.86 36.15 31.75
N LYS A 177 -6.79 37.44 32.11
CA LYS A 177 -7.67 38.07 33.12
C LYS A 177 -9.16 38.11 32.74
N GLY A 178 -9.55 37.51 31.61
CA GLY A 178 -10.93 37.43 31.13
C GLY A 178 -11.77 36.37 31.85
N ASN A 179 -12.93 36.05 31.29
CA ASN A 179 -13.83 35.05 31.87
C ASN A 179 -13.28 33.63 31.66
N VAL A 180 -12.46 33.16 32.60
CA VAL A 180 -11.84 31.81 32.58
C VAL A 180 -12.88 30.71 32.34
N LYS A 181 -14.12 30.89 32.81
CA LYS A 181 -15.21 29.91 32.64
C LYS A 181 -15.63 29.68 31.19
N GLU A 182 -15.39 30.64 30.29
CA GLU A 182 -15.70 30.51 28.87
C GLU A 182 -14.54 29.92 28.06
N SER A 183 -13.35 29.82 28.65
CA SER A 183 -12.17 29.28 27.99
C SER A 183 -12.39 27.81 27.58
N PRO A 184 -11.89 27.39 26.40
CA PRO A 184 -11.96 25.99 25.98
C PRO A 184 -11.34 25.04 27.02
N MET A 185 -10.23 25.45 27.64
CA MET A 185 -9.53 24.67 28.67
C MET A 185 -10.42 24.41 29.90
N TYR A 186 -11.16 25.42 30.36
CA TYR A 186 -12.06 25.28 31.50
C TYR A 186 -13.23 24.35 31.18
N LYS A 187 -13.85 24.49 30.01
CA LYS A 187 -14.96 23.62 29.59
C LYS A 187 -14.53 22.15 29.54
N VAL A 188 -13.39 21.87 28.91
CA VAL A 188 -12.81 20.52 28.86
C VAL A 188 -12.50 20.01 30.28
N TRP A 189 -11.95 20.84 31.16
CA TRP A 189 -11.68 20.45 32.55
C TRP A 189 -12.95 20.07 33.32
N MET A 190 -14.05 20.81 33.12
CA MET A 190 -15.34 20.48 33.73
C MET A 190 -15.89 19.14 33.21
N GLU A 191 -15.82 18.91 31.89
CA GLU A 191 -16.24 17.62 31.29
C GLU A 191 -15.42 16.44 31.83
N VAL A 192 -14.09 16.62 32.02
CA VAL A 192 -13.24 15.61 32.67
C VAL A 192 -13.69 15.34 34.11
N GLY A 193 -14.06 16.38 34.86
CA GLY A 193 -14.60 16.26 36.21
C GLY A 193 -15.90 15.45 36.27
N GLU A 194 -16.82 15.71 35.36
CA GLU A 194 -18.09 14.99 35.24
C GLU A 194 -17.88 13.51 34.86
N ALA A 195 -17.04 13.27 33.85
CA ALA A 195 -16.70 11.91 33.42
C ALA A 195 -16.04 11.10 34.56
N ARG A 196 -15.13 11.73 35.32
CA ARG A 196 -14.51 11.13 36.50
C ARG A 196 -15.56 10.75 37.56
N ALA A 197 -16.52 11.64 37.85
CA ALA A 197 -17.56 11.38 38.84
C ALA A 197 -18.48 10.22 38.42
N ALA A 198 -18.87 10.18 37.15
CA ALA A 198 -19.66 9.09 36.58
C ALA A 198 -18.92 7.74 36.64
N LEU A 199 -17.63 7.73 36.28
CA LEU A 199 -16.77 6.55 36.37
C LEU A 199 -16.62 6.08 37.82
N GLN A 200 -16.30 6.99 38.75
CA GLN A 200 -16.15 6.67 40.17
C GLN A 200 -17.43 6.05 40.75
N THR A 201 -18.59 6.61 40.42
CA THR A 201 -19.89 6.08 40.85
C THR A 201 -20.08 4.65 40.35
N SER A 202 -19.72 4.39 39.09
CA SER A 202 -19.84 3.06 38.48
C SER A 202 -18.86 2.04 39.10
N LEU A 203 -17.61 2.43 39.33
CA LEU A 203 -16.60 1.58 39.97
C LEU A 203 -16.94 1.26 41.43
N GLN A 204 -17.49 2.23 42.17
CA GLN A 204 -17.98 2.01 43.54
C GLN A 204 -19.16 1.03 43.57
N LYS A 205 -20.12 1.13 42.65
CA LYS A 205 -21.23 0.17 42.52
C LYS A 205 -20.74 -1.26 42.26
N LYS A 206 -19.57 -1.41 41.63
CA LYS A 206 -18.93 -2.69 41.33
C LYS A 206 -17.85 -3.10 42.34
N ALA A 207 -17.70 -2.36 43.45
CA ALA A 207 -16.72 -2.61 44.50
C ALA A 207 -15.24 -2.57 44.08
N PHE A 208 -14.91 -1.96 42.93
CA PHE A 208 -13.51 -1.74 42.52
C PHE A 208 -12.86 -0.55 43.23
N VAL A 209 -13.68 0.36 43.78
CA VAL A 209 -13.24 1.54 44.53
C VAL A 209 -14.09 1.65 45.78
N GLN A 210 -13.47 1.86 46.94
CA GLN A 210 -14.20 2.07 48.18
C GLN A 210 -14.95 3.41 48.16
N LYS A 211 -16.16 3.44 48.74
CA LYS A 211 -16.75 4.72 49.12
C LYS A 211 -15.89 5.29 50.24
N ARG A 212 -15.45 6.54 50.10
CA ARG A 212 -14.87 7.26 51.23
C ARG A 212 -15.95 7.33 52.30
N GLU A 213 -15.79 6.60 53.38
CA GLU A 213 -16.57 6.81 54.59
C GLU A 213 -16.24 8.23 55.08
N LYS A 214 -17.26 9.08 55.22
CA LYS A 214 -17.10 10.31 55.98
C LYS A 214 -16.82 9.87 57.41
N LYS A 215 -15.60 10.12 57.89
CA LYS A 215 -15.38 10.20 59.33
C LYS A 215 -16.10 11.44 59.80
N ASP A 216 -17.12 11.22 60.63
CA ASP A 216 -17.76 12.26 61.44
C ASP A 216 -16.75 12.89 62.40
#